data_AF-A0A485P0B4-F1
#
_entry.id   AF-A0A485P0B4-F1
#
_cell.length_a   1.000
_cell.length_b   1.000
_cell.length_c   1.000
_cell.angle_alpha   90.00
_cell.angle_beta   90.00
_cell.angle_gamma   90.00
#
_symmetry.space_group_name_H-M   'P 1'
#
loop_
_entity.id
_entity.type
_entity.pdbx_description
1 polymer ?
#
loop_
_entity_poly.entity_id
_entity_poly.type
_entity_poly.pdbx_seq_one_letter_code
_entity_poly.pdbx_strand_id
1 'polypeptide(L)'
;MPSSSFDNSSLCSGGGDKAVVLWDVASGQVVRKFRGHAGKVNTVQFNEEATVILSGSIDSSIRCWDCRSRRPEPVQTLDEARDGISSVKVSDHEILAG
;
A
#
# COMPACT_ATOMS: atom_id res chain seq x y z
N MET A 1 30.48 -11.48 -7.25
CA MET A 1 29.71 -10.91 -6.12
C MET A 1 28.29 -10.73 -6.62
N PRO A 2 27.25 -11.33 -6.02
CA PRO A 2 25.89 -10.95 -6.36
C PRO A 2 25.53 -9.72 -5.53
N SER A 3 25.43 -8.57 -6.19
CA SER A 3 24.69 -7.40 -5.70
C SER A 3 23.22 -7.77 -5.74
N SER A 4 22.67 -8.21 -4.61
CA SER A 4 21.25 -8.46 -4.46
C SER A 4 20.52 -7.12 -4.46
N SER A 5 20.19 -6.61 -5.65
CA SER A 5 19.07 -5.68 -5.80
C SER A 5 17.85 -6.39 -5.23
N PHE A 6 17.05 -5.69 -4.43
CA PHE A 6 15.77 -6.22 -3.96
C PHE A 6 14.98 -6.66 -5.20
N ASP A 7 14.79 -7.96 -5.35
CA ASP A 7 14.29 -8.56 -6.57
C ASP A 7 12.84 -8.10 -6.79
N ASN A 8 12.51 -7.82 -8.05
CA ASN A 8 11.29 -7.18 -8.54
C ASN A 8 10.06 -8.11 -8.46
N SER A 9 9.94 -8.82 -7.34
CA SER A 9 9.23 -10.09 -7.19
C SER A 9 8.06 -10.00 -6.20
N SER A 10 7.60 -8.79 -5.86
CA SER A 10 6.40 -8.58 -5.03
C SER A 10 5.30 -7.89 -5.82
N LEU A 11 4.09 -8.46 -5.81
CA LEU A 11 2.89 -7.88 -6.40
C LEU A 11 1.87 -7.53 -5.32
N CYS A 12 1.20 -6.39 -5.45
CA CYS A 12 0.06 -6.05 -4.60
C CYS A 12 -1.21 -5.90 -5.43
N SER A 13 -2.34 -6.24 -4.83
CA SER A 13 -3.66 -6.12 -5.41
C SER A 13 -4.62 -5.58 -4.37
N GLY A 14 -5.37 -4.54 -4.73
CA GLY A 14 -6.52 -4.05 -4.00
C GLY A 14 -7.79 -4.58 -4.65
N GLY A 15 -8.73 -5.08 -3.84
CA GLY A 15 -9.96 -5.69 -4.33
C GLY A 15 -11.23 -5.15 -3.70
N GLY A 16 -12.36 -5.55 -4.29
CA GLY A 16 -13.69 -5.30 -3.74
C GLY A 16 -13.96 -6.01 -2.41
N ASP A 17 -13.07 -6.91 -2.00
CA ASP A 17 -13.06 -7.60 -0.70
C ASP A 17 -12.49 -6.71 0.43
N LYS A 18 -12.27 -5.42 0.16
CA LYS A 18 -11.81 -4.39 1.11
C LYS A 18 -10.45 -4.72 1.73
N ALA A 19 -9.68 -5.53 1.03
CA ALA A 19 -8.38 -6.00 1.47
C ALA A 19 -7.34 -5.68 0.40
N VAL A 20 -6.11 -5.53 0.87
CA VAL A 20 -4.93 -5.46 0.02
C VAL A 20 -4.17 -6.75 0.21
N VAL A 21 -3.84 -7.43 -0.88
CA VAL A 21 -3.10 -8.69 -0.85
C VAL A 21 -1.72 -8.47 -1.44
N LEU A 22 -0.70 -8.86 -0.69
CA LEU A 22 0.69 -8.91 -1.11
C LEU A 22 1.04 -10.35 -1.50
N TRP A 23 1.60 -10.49 -2.68
CA TRP A 23 1.98 -11.74 -3.32
C TRP A 23 3.48 -11.73 -3.59
N ASP A 24 4.11 -12.87 -3.38
CA ASP A 24 5.46 -13.13 -3.85
C ASP A 24 5.37 -13.79 -5.22
N VAL A 25 5.88 -13.12 -6.24
CA VAL A 25 5.85 -13.55 -7.64
C VAL A 25 6.73 -14.76 -7.86
N ALA A 26 7.87 -14.82 -7.15
CA ALA A 26 8.83 -15.91 -7.30
C ALA A 26 8.24 -17.27 -6.87
N SER A 27 7.45 -17.28 -5.79
CA SER A 27 6.79 -18.48 -5.27
C SER A 27 5.31 -18.60 -5.67
N GLY A 28 4.70 -17.53 -6.18
CA GLY A 28 3.26 -17.46 -6.49
C GLY A 28 2.37 -17.49 -5.23
N GLN A 29 2.92 -17.27 -4.04
CA GLN A 29 2.19 -17.40 -2.78
C GLN A 29 1.74 -16.05 -2.22
N VAL A 30 0.63 -16.07 -1.48
CA VAL A 30 0.19 -14.92 -0.68
C VAL A 30 1.16 -14.74 0.47
N VAL A 31 1.90 -13.63 0.46
CA VAL A 31 2.76 -13.22 1.57
C VAL A 31 1.92 -12.68 2.70
N ARG A 32 0.97 -11.79 2.37
CA ARG A 32 0.15 -11.12 3.38
C ARG A 32 -1.17 -10.62 2.82
N LYS A 33 -2.17 -10.56 3.71
CA LYS A 33 -3.45 -9.92 3.44
C LYS A 33 -3.70 -8.83 4.49
N PHE A 34 -3.71 -7.59 4.04
CA PHE A 34 -4.00 -6.41 4.84
C PHE A 34 -5.50 -6.16 4.82
N ARG A 35 -6.10 -6.13 6.01
CA ARG A 35 -7.53 -5.84 6.19
C ARG A 35 -7.65 -4.60 7.06
N GLY A 36 -8.58 -3.71 6.71
CA GLY A 36 -8.79 -2.50 7.48
C GLY A 36 -9.62 -1.44 6.76
N HIS A 37 -9.66 -1.48 5.42
CA HIS A 37 -10.56 -0.63 4.68
C HIS A 37 -12.03 -0.99 4.94
N ALA A 38 -12.84 0.04 5.14
CA ALA A 38 -14.30 -0.07 5.26
C ALA A 38 -14.98 -0.11 3.88
N GLY A 39 -14.26 0.31 2.83
CA GLY A 39 -14.70 0.36 1.44
C GLY A 39 -13.88 -0.52 0.50
N LYS A 40 -14.30 -0.58 -0.78
CA LYS A 40 -13.53 -1.22 -1.85
C LYS A 40 -12.23 -0.45 -2.06
N VAL A 41 -11.13 -1.19 -2.17
CA VAL A 41 -9.83 -0.62 -2.52
C VAL A 41 -9.80 -0.38 -4.02
N ASN A 42 -9.60 0.88 -4.42
CA ASN A 42 -9.60 1.27 -5.83
C ASN A 42 -8.17 1.45 -6.37
N THR A 43 -7.23 1.80 -5.50
CA THR A 43 -5.83 2.02 -5.88
C THR A 43 -4.88 1.36 -4.88
N VAL A 44 -3.80 0.80 -5.39
CA VAL A 44 -2.69 0.25 -4.60
C VAL A 44 -1.37 0.61 -5.28
N GLN A 45 -0.38 1.05 -4.49
CA GLN A 45 0.92 1.46 -5.00
C GLN A 45 2.03 1.04 -4.03
N PHE A 46 3.18 0.62 -4.56
CA PHE A 46 4.39 0.40 -3.78
C PHE A 46 5.25 1.66 -3.74
N ASN A 47 6.04 1.82 -2.68
CA ASN A 47 7.22 2.67 -2.73
C ASN A 47 8.34 2.01 -3.56
N GLU A 48 9.36 2.78 -3.93
CA GLU A 48 10.45 2.31 -4.80
C GLU A 48 11.22 1.10 -4.24
N GLU A 49 11.30 0.97 -2.91
CA GLU A 49 11.95 -0.16 -2.26
C GLU A 49 11.02 -1.38 -2.04
N ALA A 50 9.75 -1.31 -2.43
CA ALA A 50 8.71 -2.32 -2.15
C ALA A 50 8.55 -2.68 -0.66
N THR A 51 8.88 -1.74 0.24
CA THR A 51 8.79 -1.89 1.69
C THR A 51 7.46 -1.42 2.26
N VAL A 52 6.77 -0.53 1.53
CA VAL A 52 5.54 0.10 1.93
C VAL A 52 4.53 0.02 0.80
N ILE A 53 3.28 -0.30 1.15
CA ILE A 53 2.14 -0.28 0.24
C ILE A 53 1.20 0.84 0.67
N LEU A 54 0.84 1.69 -0.29
CA LEU A 54 -0.22 2.68 -0.15
C LEU A 54 -1.48 2.13 -0.80
N SER A 55 -2.62 2.25 -0.13
CA SER A 55 -3.91 1.88 -0.69
C SER A 55 -4.96 2.94 -0.44
N GLY A 56 -5.68 3.29 -1.51
CA GLY A 56 -6.81 4.21 -1.46
C GLY A 56 -8.11 3.46 -1.67
N SER A 57 -9.10 3.78 -0.83
CA SER A 57 -10.40 3.11 -0.81
C SER A 57 -11.54 4.11 -0.98
N ILE A 58 -12.68 3.62 -1.43
CA ILE A 58 -13.93 4.39 -1.54
C ILE A 58 -14.48 4.82 -0.16
N ASP A 59 -13.92 4.33 0.93
CA ASP A 59 -14.21 4.86 2.28
C ASP A 59 -13.57 6.23 2.55
N SER A 60 -12.99 6.86 1.52
CA SER A 60 -12.27 8.14 1.61
C SER A 60 -11.08 8.06 2.57
N SER A 61 -10.51 6.86 2.75
CA SER A 61 -9.28 6.66 3.50
C SER A 61 -8.13 6.19 2.60
N ILE A 62 -6.96 6.73 2.88
CA ILE A 62 -5.67 6.26 2.37
C ILE A 62 -4.97 5.55 3.52
N ARG A 63 -4.57 4.30 3.30
CA ARG A 63 -3.86 3.49 4.29
C ARG A 63 -2.47 3.15 3.80
N CYS A 64 -1.53 3.21 4.72
CA CYS A 64 -0.15 2.86 4.53
C CYS A 64 0.14 1.56 5.28
N TRP A 65 0.70 0.58 4.58
CA TRP A 65 1.00 -0.75 5.10
C TRP A 65 2.49 -1.01 4.99
N ASP A 66 3.11 -1.33 6.11
CA ASP A 66 4.51 -1.76 6.14
C ASP A 66 4.58 -3.28 5.93
N CYS A 67 5.27 -3.70 4.86
CA CYS A 67 5.41 -5.12 4.53
C CYS A 67 6.40 -5.84 5.45
N ARG A 68 7.36 -5.12 6.06
CA ARG A 68 8.35 -5.63 7.01
C ARG A 68 7.78 -5.74 8.43
N SER A 69 6.77 -4.93 8.76
CA SER A 69 6.08 -5.01 10.05
C SER A 69 5.49 -6.41 10.26
N ARG A 70 5.53 -6.95 11.48
CA ARG A 70 4.86 -8.23 11.80
C ARG A 70 3.35 -8.10 11.98
N ARG A 71 2.82 -6.87 12.02
CA ARG A 71 1.39 -6.62 12.28
C ARG A 71 0.63 -6.44 10.97
N PRO A 72 -0.57 -7.02 10.83
CA PRO A 72 -1.43 -6.84 9.65
C PRO A 72 -2.24 -5.53 9.68
N GLU A 73 -1.82 -4.56 10.49
CA GLU A 73 -2.48 -3.27 10.70
C GLU A 73 -1.84 -2.18 9.85
N PRO A 74 -2.61 -1.16 9.44
CA PRO A 74 -2.03 -0.02 8.74
C PRO A 74 -1.11 0.75 9.70
N VAL A 75 0.09 1.09 9.24
CA VAL A 75 1.02 1.93 10.00
C VAL A 75 0.49 3.35 10.08
N GLN A 76 -0.19 3.80 9.03
CA GLN A 76 -0.82 5.10 9.00
C GLN A 76 -2.15 5.02 8.25
N THR A 77 -3.15 5.74 8.75
CA THR A 77 -4.44 5.92 8.09
C THR A 77 -4.68 7.43 7.98
N LEU A 78 -4.92 7.90 6.76
CA LEU A 78 -5.40 9.24 6.46
C LEU A 78 -6.85 9.11 6.04
N ASP A 79 -7.76 9.70 6.81
CA ASP A 79 -9.18 9.78 6.45
C ASP A 79 -9.48 11.19 5.89
N GLU A 80 -9.78 11.29 4.60
CA GLU A 80 -10.11 12.56 3.91
C GLU A 80 -11.46 13.16 4.38
N ALA A 81 -12.25 12.41 5.16
CA ALA A 81 -13.58 12.83 5.58
C ALA A 81 -13.62 13.94 6.67
N ARG A 82 -12.47 14.40 7.20
CA ARG A 82 -12.45 15.48 8.22
C ARG A 82 -11.41 16.56 8.03
N ASP A 83 -10.54 16.43 7.04
CA ASP A 83 -9.62 17.49 6.70
C ASP A 83 -9.39 17.39 5.20
N GLY A 84 -9.65 18.48 4.48
CA GLY A 84 -9.42 18.51 3.04
C GLY A 84 -7.94 18.32 2.79
N ILE A 85 -7.53 17.12 2.41
CA ILE A 85 -6.13 16.87 2.07
C ILE A 85 -5.95 17.17 0.59
N SER A 86 -5.67 18.45 0.34
CA SER A 86 -4.71 18.87 -0.67
C SER A 86 -3.52 17.88 -0.68
N SER A 87 -3.36 17.08 -1.74
CA SER A 87 -2.49 15.89 -1.89
C SER A 87 -1.56 15.45 -0.78
N VAL A 88 -1.53 14.14 -0.66
CA VAL A 88 -0.44 13.40 -0.04
C VAL A 88 0.78 13.34 -0.96
N LYS A 89 1.68 14.33 -0.79
CA LYS A 89 3.05 14.47 -1.36
C LYS A 89 4.04 13.44 -0.75
N VAL A 90 4.05 12.18 -1.21
CA VAL A 90 5.17 11.24 -0.94
C VAL A 90 6.28 11.46 -1.95
N SER A 91 7.39 12.02 -1.50
CA SER A 91 8.43 12.49 -2.42
C SER A 91 9.76 12.20 -1.76
N ASP A 92 10.53 11.27 -2.30
CA ASP A 92 11.43 11.49 -3.45
C ASP A 92 10.90 11.04 -4.84
N HIS A 93 9.81 11.54 -5.42
CA HIS A 93 9.79 12.79 -6.16
C HIS A 93 8.34 13.30 -6.31
N GLU A 94 8.07 14.43 -5.66
CA GLU A 94 6.91 15.31 -5.66
C GLU A 94 5.49 14.78 -6.05
N ILE A 95 4.66 14.28 -5.12
CA ILE A 95 3.17 14.17 -5.32
C ILE A 95 2.44 15.51 -5.07
N LEU A 96 2.25 16.31 -6.11
CA LEU A 96 1.61 17.63 -6.02
C LEU A 96 0.14 17.55 -5.60
N ALA A 97 -0.22 18.42 -4.64
CA ALA A 97 -1.57 18.76 -4.21
C ALA A 97 -2.12 19.88 -5.06
N GLY A 98 -3.15 19.59 -5.84
CA GLY A 98 -4.05 20.58 -6.44
C GLY A 98 -5.39 20.55 -5.76
#